data_AF-A0A485LPM6-F1
#
_entry.id   AF-A0A485LPM6-F1
#
_cell.length_a   1.000
_cell.length_b   1.000
_cell.length_c   1.000
_cell.angle_alpha   90.00
_cell.angle_beta   90.00
_cell.angle_gamma   90.00
#
_symmetry.space_group_name_H-M   'P 1'
#
loop_
_entity.id
_entity.type
_entity.pdbx_description
1 polymer ?
#
loop_
_entity_poly.entity_id
_entity_poly.type
_entity_poly.pdbx_seq_one_letter_code
_entity_poly.pdbx_strand_id
1 'polypeptide(L)'
;MTDVEQWTAQADALLAKFTPWVGKTLRPSREGNEQDKTTSIVYESEINHTPYRVITNGYIEDLHFTRLNLHVDAARKITRVWVG
;
A
#
# COMPACT_ATOMS: atom_id res chain seq x y z
N MET A 1 29.47 1.42 -0.77
CA MET A 1 28.01 1.27 -0.82
C MET A 1 27.45 2.59 -1.23
N THR A 2 27.04 2.67 -2.48
CA THR A 2 26.57 3.90 -3.12
C THR A 2 25.11 4.12 -2.70
N ASP A 3 24.73 5.37 -2.50
CA ASP A 3 23.40 5.80 -2.04
C ASP A 3 22.26 5.04 -2.77
N VAL A 4 22.40 4.85 -4.10
CA VAL A 4 21.48 4.12 -5.01
C VAL A 4 21.18 2.66 -4.60
N GLU A 5 22.17 1.94 -4.07
CA GLU A 5 22.00 0.53 -3.67
C GLU A 5 21.15 0.41 -2.40
N GLN A 6 21.25 1.38 -1.49
CA GLN A 6 20.46 1.43 -0.26
C GLN A 6 19.00 1.82 -0.50
N TRP A 7 18.72 2.66 -1.50
CA TRP A 7 17.35 3.01 -1.90
C TRP A 7 16.61 1.82 -2.51
N THR A 8 17.28 1.08 -3.40
CA THR A 8 16.69 -0.06 -4.10
C THR A 8 16.32 -1.17 -3.12
N ALA A 9 17.22 -1.51 -2.19
CA ALA A 9 16.96 -2.53 -1.17
C ALA A 9 15.79 -2.18 -0.23
N GLN A 10 15.62 -0.90 0.11
CA GLN A 10 14.49 -0.44 0.94
C GLN A 10 13.16 -0.49 0.19
N ALA A 11 13.16 -0.06 -1.09
CA ALA A 11 11.98 -0.16 -1.94
C ALA A 11 11.56 -1.63 -2.12
N ASP A 12 12.51 -2.53 -2.39
CA ASP A 12 12.24 -3.96 -2.53
C ASP A 12 11.70 -4.59 -1.24
N ALA A 13 12.24 -4.22 -0.07
CA ALA A 13 11.73 -4.70 1.22
C ALA A 13 10.30 -4.23 1.51
N LEU A 14 9.98 -2.97 1.16
CA LEU A 14 8.61 -2.43 1.26
C LEU A 14 7.67 -3.16 0.30
N LEU A 15 8.06 -3.32 -0.96
CA LEU A 15 7.26 -4.05 -1.94
C LEU A 15 7.03 -5.49 -1.51
N ALA A 16 8.04 -6.20 -0.99
CA ALA A 16 7.87 -7.56 -0.48
C ALA A 16 6.86 -7.63 0.68
N LYS A 17 6.82 -6.60 1.53
CA LYS A 17 5.89 -6.51 2.67
C LYS A 17 4.44 -6.24 2.24
N PHE A 18 4.23 -5.36 1.27
CA PHE A 18 2.89 -4.86 0.91
C PHE A 18 2.29 -5.50 -0.36
N THR A 19 3.10 -6.10 -1.24
CA THR A 19 2.62 -6.83 -2.43
C THR A 19 1.61 -7.95 -2.09
N PRO A 20 1.75 -8.71 -0.97
CA PRO A 20 0.76 -9.70 -0.56
C PRO A 20 -0.63 -9.13 -0.22
N TRP A 21 -0.79 -7.80 -0.20
CA TRP A 21 -2.08 -7.15 0.02
C TRP A 21 -2.86 -6.98 -1.28
N VAL A 22 -2.23 -7.16 -2.45
CA VAL A 22 -2.94 -7.16 -3.73
C VAL A 22 -4.01 -8.26 -3.73
N GLY A 23 -5.23 -7.89 -4.08
CA GLY A 23 -6.44 -8.72 -4.00
C GLY A 23 -7.22 -8.59 -2.68
N LYS A 24 -6.63 -7.98 -1.65
CA LYS A 24 -7.32 -7.72 -0.36
C LYS A 24 -8.09 -6.40 -0.40
N THR A 25 -9.14 -6.32 0.41
CA THR A 25 -9.96 -5.12 0.56
C THR A 25 -9.33 -4.18 1.57
N LEU A 26 -9.04 -2.94 1.18
CA LEU A 26 -8.50 -1.91 2.05
C LEU A 26 -9.63 -1.17 2.78
N ARG A 27 -9.52 -1.08 4.11
CA ARG A 27 -10.47 -0.37 4.97
C ARG A 27 -9.74 0.69 5.82
N PRO A 28 -10.38 1.82 6.13
CA PRO A 28 -9.72 2.92 6.84
C PRO A 28 -9.47 2.64 8.32
N SER A 29 -10.38 1.94 9.00
CA SER A 29 -10.22 1.56 10.41
C SER A 29 -10.84 0.19 10.70
N ARG A 30 -10.31 -0.44 11.75
CA ARG A 30 -10.81 -1.70 12.32
C ARG A 30 -12.00 -1.47 13.25
N GLU A 31 -12.13 -0.27 13.80
CA GLU A 31 -13.24 0.10 14.69
C GLU A 31 -14.56 0.11 13.92
N GLY A 32 -15.53 -0.69 14.36
CA GLY A 32 -16.87 -0.79 13.80
C GLY A 32 -17.15 -2.01 12.89
N ASN A 33 -16.14 -2.85 12.60
CA ASN A 33 -16.30 -4.06 11.78
C ASN A 33 -15.88 -5.33 12.55
N GLU A 34 -16.48 -5.58 13.71
CA GLU A 34 -16.20 -6.78 14.52
C GLU A 34 -16.57 -8.10 13.83
N GLN A 35 -17.27 -8.07 12.70
CA GLN A 35 -17.69 -9.27 11.96
C GLN A 35 -16.71 -9.73 10.87
N ASP A 36 -15.76 -8.90 10.46
CA ASP A 36 -14.96 -9.20 9.27
C ASP A 36 -13.57 -9.74 9.63
N LYS A 37 -13.56 -10.96 10.21
CA LYS A 37 -12.35 -11.78 10.42
C LYS A 37 -11.85 -12.46 9.15
N THR A 38 -12.23 -11.94 7.98
CA THR A 38 -11.79 -12.49 6.71
C THR A 38 -10.32 -12.12 6.49
N THR A 39 -9.47 -13.10 6.18
CA THR A 39 -8.03 -12.92 5.84
C THR A 39 -7.78 -12.03 4.61
N SER A 40 -8.87 -11.63 3.95
CA SER A 40 -8.91 -10.81 2.73
C SER A 40 -9.10 -9.31 3.00
N ILE A 41 -9.02 -8.85 4.25
CA ILE A 41 -9.13 -7.42 4.62
C ILE A 41 -7.80 -6.95 5.21
N VAL A 42 -7.40 -5.74 4.80
CA VAL A 42 -6.28 -5.00 5.38
C VAL A 42 -6.75 -3.62 5.77
N TYR A 43 -6.17 -3.07 6.83
CA TYR A 43 -6.55 -1.77 7.37
C TYR A 43 -5.49 -0.72 7.08
N GLU A 44 -5.88 0.52 6.81
CA GLU A 44 -4.95 1.63 6.59
C GLU A 44 -4.07 1.88 7.82
N SER A 45 -4.56 1.58 9.02
CA SER A 45 -3.77 1.60 10.26
C SER A 45 -2.62 0.57 10.29
N GLU A 46 -2.63 -0.43 9.40
CA GLU A 46 -1.53 -1.40 9.26
C GLU A 46 -0.41 -0.88 8.34
N ILE A 47 -0.63 0.24 7.65
CA ILE A 47 0.38 0.91 6.81
C ILE A 47 1.37 1.63 7.71
N ASN A 48 2.35 0.88 8.19
CA ASN A 48 3.46 1.39 9.00
C ASN A 48 4.58 1.98 8.11
N HIS A 49 4.22 2.84 7.15
CA HIS A 49 5.17 3.53 6.26
C HIS A 49 4.68 4.94 5.94
N THR A 50 5.55 5.93 6.08
CA THR A 50 5.27 7.34 5.76
C THR A 50 6.42 7.89 4.90
N PRO A 51 6.14 8.52 3.75
CA PRO A 51 4.82 8.85 3.20
C PRO A 51 4.16 7.65 2.50
N TYR A 52 2.82 7.57 2.56
CA TYR A 52 2.02 6.65 1.76
C TYR A 52 0.84 7.37 1.10
N ARG A 53 0.25 6.74 0.08
CA ARG A 53 -0.95 7.23 -0.60
C ARG A 53 -1.84 6.10 -1.04
N VAL A 54 -3.14 6.24 -0.80
CA VAL A 54 -4.19 5.37 -1.35
C VAL A 54 -4.83 6.07 -2.54
N ILE A 55 -4.90 5.38 -3.67
CA ILE A 55 -5.37 5.90 -4.95
C ILE A 55 -6.62 5.13 -5.33
N THR A 56 -7.77 5.80 -5.30
CA THR A 56 -9.09 5.20 -5.57
C THR A 56 -9.60 5.47 -6.98
N ASN A 57 -9.01 6.41 -7.72
CA ASN A 57 -9.37 6.77 -9.10
C ASN A 57 -8.24 7.58 -9.77
N GLY A 58 -7.95 7.28 -11.04
CA GLY A 58 -7.20 8.15 -11.95
C GLY A 58 -5.71 7.89 -12.11
N TYR A 59 -5.12 8.59 -13.09
CA TYR A 59 -3.67 8.68 -13.36
C TYR A 59 -3.07 9.79 -12.49
N ILE A 60 -1.88 9.57 -11.93
CA ILE A 60 -1.21 10.52 -11.05
C ILE A 60 0.21 10.75 -11.58
N GLU A 61 0.49 11.99 -11.97
CA GLU A 61 1.85 12.47 -12.26
C GLU A 61 2.38 13.16 -11.00
N ASP A 62 2.94 12.38 -10.08
CA ASP A 62 3.65 12.92 -8.93
C ASP A 62 4.72 11.91 -8.49
N LEU A 63 5.98 12.35 -8.55
CA LEU A 63 7.15 11.49 -8.43
C LEU A 63 7.78 11.70 -7.05
N HIS A 64 7.50 10.78 -6.14
CA HIS A 64 8.04 10.74 -4.78
C HIS A 64 8.75 9.41 -4.56
N PHE A 65 10.07 9.42 -4.79
CA PHE A 65 10.94 8.24 -4.81
C PHE A 65 10.81 7.28 -3.60
N THR A 66 10.31 7.74 -2.45
CA THR A 66 10.18 6.94 -1.21
C THR A 66 8.72 6.67 -0.79
N ARG A 67 7.73 7.15 -1.55
CA ARG A 67 6.31 7.03 -1.19
C ARG A 67 5.76 5.66 -1.55
N LEU A 68 5.08 5.03 -0.61
CA LEU A 68 4.29 3.83 -0.87
C LEU A 68 2.95 4.21 -1.50
N ASN A 69 2.65 3.71 -2.68
CA ASN A 69 1.37 3.92 -3.34
C ASN A 69 0.58 2.62 -3.39
N LEU A 70 -0.68 2.69 -2.99
CA LEU A 70 -1.65 1.60 -3.08
C LEU A 70 -2.77 2.05 -4.00
N HIS A 71 -2.92 1.37 -5.14
CA HIS A 71 -4.08 1.57 -6.02
C HIS A 71 -5.19 0.62 -5.63
N VAL A 72 -6.38 1.15 -5.45
CA VAL A 72 -7.59 0.41 -5.10
C VAL A 72 -8.68 0.64 -6.13
N ASP A 73 -9.49 -0.38 -6.39
CA ASP A 73 -10.65 -0.28 -7.28
C ASP A 73 -11.86 0.37 -6.60
N ALA A 74 -12.99 0.47 -7.33
CA ALA A 74 -14.24 0.99 -6.82
C ALA A 74 -14.80 0.19 -5.62
N ALA A 75 -14.43 -1.08 -5.48
CA ALA A 75 -14.77 -1.94 -4.34
C ALA A 75 -13.74 -1.86 -3.20
N ARG A 76 -12.78 -0.93 -3.28
CA ARG A 76 -11.63 -0.77 -2.39
C ARG A 76 -10.71 -2.00 -2.33
N LYS A 77 -10.70 -2.85 -3.35
CA LYS A 77 -9.70 -3.91 -3.47
C LYS A 77 -8.39 -3.35 -3.97
N ILE A 78 -7.30 -3.69 -3.31
CA ILE A 78 -5.95 -3.32 -3.72
C ILE A 78 -5.64 -4.08 -5.01
N THR A 79 -5.38 -3.34 -6.08
CA THR A 79 -5.06 -3.90 -7.40
C THR A 79 -3.58 -3.76 -7.72
N ARG A 80 -2.89 -2.80 -7.11
CA ARG A 80 -1.46 -2.57 -7.32
C ARG A 80 -0.82 -1.89 -6.12
N VAL A 81 0.44 -2.23 -5.86
CA VAL A 81 1.31 -1.56 -4.89
C VAL A 81 2.64 -1.23 -5.58
N TRP A 82 3.17 -0.02 -5.39
CA TRP A 82 4.49 0.37 -5.87
C TRP A 82 5.12 1.43 -4.96
N VAL A 83 6.44 1.59 -5.03
CA VAL A 83 7.18 2.69 -4.37
C VAL A 83 7.61 3.66 -5.46
N GLY A 84 7.30 4.96 -5.31
CA GLY A 84 7.68 6.00 -6.29
C GLY A 84 6.76 7.20 -6.42
#